data_AF-Q87PW2-F1
#
_entry.id   AF-Q87PW2-F1
#
_cell.length_a   1.000
_cell.length_b   1.000
_cell.length_c   1.000
_cell.angle_alpha   90.00
_cell.angle_beta   90.00
_cell.angle_gamma   90.00
#
_symmetry.space_group_name_H-M   'P 1'
#
loop_
_entity.id
_entity.type
_entity.pdbx_description
1 polymer ?
#
loop_
_entity_poly.entity_id
_entity_poly.type
_entity_poly.pdbx_seq_one_letter_code
_entity_poly.pdbx_strand_id
1 'polypeptide(L)'
;MWRIQMHLVCKFIPSSKLSSNELSYVLTPDECIGQLSRVRNSEDILRNLPKELAQKISISAKKSSSGLLTAIRHELGNGNWVALSSFSRRTPLTDTQLQSFPRLKAQLESVSSTGESKVYKAGYKQVKDDVTLVRSYTHVPSEPSPDQKIVVEFAGQWSSNAACLMLGKTEAQKEKVTVGKADTENKHRSLATFKDLEAEGKTLYIKIPCSDQPQPILLKLAEDLQPVDKETQMDEWDNVLVPVVPLHFPGSDKSDEAAEVFKSGYVYVVWNNKIWREVAITENGYFSDTDINSVREGSRPKRHADIYMTNPETGGVFAYEPFQIVQNGKVVSEGSLNGSGEARVFNLVEEEVEIVMTGYEPQIKEKIETNLSPINASSPVGRSAQGYPLPHIWLPYKIKGEPQEVYLAYNSKRLSESELSELESDPGTKAIKVTDLNHYSSEKSFKMGDGSVRLLSVLPSAATSKPEKYAMLRSQINKNVAVVYLLKSVEIVFEYPGYTTLDESDDYFELRQSDGDWSQRVCLRQCIKKENGSRLIRFTGWPAEVKEVDLLRGYQGNSHHGRDNKTVIFAQTPIADLLAYKKKDQPS
;
A
#
# COMPACT_ATOMS: atom_id res chain seq x y z
N MET A 1 28.27 -12.73 -19.79
CA MET A 1 28.95 -11.61 -20.46
C MET A 1 28.07 -10.37 -20.29
N TRP A 2 28.29 -9.59 -19.23
CA TRP A 2 27.41 -8.50 -18.84
C TRP A 2 27.64 -7.29 -19.77
N ARG A 3 26.67 -6.97 -20.64
CA ARG A 3 26.66 -5.70 -21.38
C ARG A 3 26.24 -4.60 -20.41
N ILE A 4 27.20 -3.83 -19.91
CA ILE A 4 26.91 -2.54 -19.26
C ILE A 4 26.37 -1.63 -20.37
N GLN A 5 25.05 -1.41 -20.35
CA GLN A 5 24.41 -0.41 -21.19
C GLN A 5 24.78 0.96 -20.62
N MET A 6 25.85 1.59 -21.15
CA MET A 6 26.18 2.97 -20.80
C MET A 6 25.05 3.87 -21.27
N HIS A 7 24.26 4.40 -20.34
CA HIS A 7 23.33 5.48 -20.63
C HIS A 7 24.11 6.74 -21.03
N LEU A 8 23.66 7.40 -22.10
CA LEU A 8 24.19 8.70 -22.49
C LEU A 8 23.97 9.69 -21.34
N VAL A 9 25.03 10.36 -20.89
CA VAL A 9 24.98 11.28 -19.73
C VAL A 9 24.54 12.70 -20.15
N CYS A 10 24.17 12.89 -21.42
CA CYS A 10 23.73 14.17 -21.97
C CYS A 10 22.39 14.06 -22.72
N LYS A 11 21.58 15.12 -22.62
CA LYS A 11 20.30 15.32 -23.31
C LYS A 11 20.43 16.44 -24.33
N PHE A 12 19.77 16.32 -25.48
CA PHE A 12 19.76 17.37 -26.51
C PHE A 12 18.40 18.06 -26.56
N ILE A 13 18.41 19.39 -26.57
CA ILE A 13 17.20 20.21 -26.73
C ILE A 13 17.42 21.25 -27.84
N PRO A 14 16.35 21.68 -28.56
CA PRO A 14 16.42 22.84 -29.43
C PRO A 14 16.76 24.09 -28.63
N SER A 15 17.59 24.99 -29.16
CA SER A 15 17.99 26.22 -28.47
C SER A 15 16.82 27.12 -28.09
N SER A 16 15.72 27.09 -28.86
CA SER A 16 14.49 27.83 -28.55
C SER A 16 13.75 27.37 -27.29
N LYS A 17 14.07 26.18 -26.77
CA LYS A 17 13.49 25.63 -25.55
C LYS A 17 14.39 25.82 -24.32
N LEU A 18 15.56 26.44 -24.48
CA LEU A 18 16.50 26.66 -23.38
C LEU A 18 15.92 27.68 -22.39
N SER A 19 15.81 27.28 -21.13
CA SER A 19 15.34 28.14 -20.03
C SER A 19 16.48 28.58 -19.10
N SER A 20 16.25 29.64 -18.32
CA SER A 20 17.23 30.16 -17.35
C SER A 20 17.67 29.08 -16.32
N ASN A 21 16.75 28.19 -15.93
CA ASN A 21 17.02 27.11 -14.99
C ASN A 21 17.97 26.03 -15.56
N GLU A 22 18.08 25.92 -16.88
CA GLU A 22 18.90 24.91 -17.56
C GLU A 22 20.32 25.40 -17.87
N LEU A 23 20.60 26.71 -17.69
CA LEU A 23 21.91 27.31 -17.97
C LEU A 23 23.06 26.62 -17.21
N SER A 24 22.79 26.18 -15.97
CA SER A 24 23.77 25.48 -15.14
C SER A 24 24.11 24.06 -15.64
N TYR A 25 23.35 23.51 -16.59
CA TYR A 25 23.55 22.17 -17.14
C TYR A 25 24.13 22.17 -18.56
N VAL A 26 24.28 23.33 -19.20
CA VAL A 26 24.72 23.44 -20.60
C VAL A 26 26.12 22.89 -20.81
N LEU A 27 26.31 22.01 -21.80
CA LEU A 27 27.59 21.49 -22.27
C LEU A 27 28.11 22.31 -23.45
N THR A 28 29.42 22.61 -23.48
CA THR A 28 30.04 23.07 -24.74
C THR A 28 30.00 21.94 -25.76
N PRO A 29 30.02 22.24 -27.07
CA PRO A 29 30.09 21.21 -28.10
C PRO A 29 31.26 20.23 -27.87
N ASP A 30 32.39 20.72 -27.35
CA ASP A 30 33.60 19.92 -27.16
C ASP A 30 33.49 18.97 -25.96
N GLU A 31 32.89 19.43 -24.86
CA GLU A 31 32.59 18.55 -23.72
C GLU A 31 31.54 17.50 -24.09
N CYS A 32 30.54 17.86 -24.90
CA CYS A 32 29.56 16.92 -25.41
C CYS A 32 30.23 15.83 -26.26
N ILE A 33 31.09 16.21 -27.21
CA ILE A 33 31.85 15.23 -28.00
C ILE A 33 32.79 14.40 -27.12
N GLY A 34 33.42 15.00 -26.11
CA GLY A 34 34.27 14.29 -25.16
C GLY A 34 33.53 13.23 -24.33
N GLN A 35 32.22 13.41 -24.10
CA GLN A 35 31.36 12.39 -23.49
C GLN A 35 30.92 11.33 -24.50
N LEU A 36 30.51 11.73 -25.69
CA LEU A 36 30.05 10.83 -26.74
C LEU A 36 31.16 9.95 -27.34
N SER A 37 32.41 10.41 -27.34
CA SER A 37 33.57 9.65 -27.83
C SER A 37 33.87 8.40 -27.00
N ARG A 38 33.34 8.31 -25.79
CA ARG A 38 33.45 7.13 -24.90
C ARG A 38 32.49 6.00 -25.31
N VAL A 39 31.50 6.30 -26.16
CA VAL A 39 30.56 5.30 -26.70
C VAL A 39 31.23 4.56 -27.87
N ARG A 40 31.31 3.23 -27.78
CA ARG A 40 32.08 2.40 -28.72
C ARG A 40 31.46 2.28 -30.12
N ASN A 41 30.15 2.48 -30.27
CA ASN A 41 29.41 2.23 -31.51
C ASN A 41 28.60 3.46 -31.95
N SER A 42 28.62 3.79 -33.25
CA SER A 42 27.84 4.88 -33.84
C SER A 42 26.33 4.64 -33.76
N GLU A 43 25.88 3.39 -33.80
CA GLU A 43 24.47 3.04 -33.64
C GLU A 43 23.91 3.39 -32.26
N ASP A 44 24.73 3.23 -31.21
CA ASP A 44 24.33 3.55 -29.83
C ASP A 44 24.22 5.06 -29.64
N ILE A 45 25.06 5.86 -30.30
CA ILE A 45 24.95 7.32 -30.32
C ILE A 45 23.65 7.73 -31.05
N LEU A 46 23.37 7.12 -32.21
CA LEU A 46 22.16 7.43 -33.00
C LEU A 46 20.85 7.10 -32.27
N ARG A 47 20.81 6.00 -31.50
CA ARG A 47 19.63 5.63 -30.70
C ARG A 47 19.28 6.65 -29.62
N ASN A 48 20.26 7.39 -29.11
CA ASN A 48 20.06 8.36 -28.05
C ASN A 48 19.92 9.81 -28.55
N LEU A 49 20.06 10.05 -29.86
CA LEU A 49 19.83 11.38 -30.44
C LEU A 49 18.33 11.60 -30.71
N PRO A 50 17.80 12.82 -30.48
CA PRO A 50 16.47 13.18 -30.95
C PRO A 50 16.33 12.92 -32.46
N LYS A 51 15.19 12.37 -32.89
CA LYS A 51 14.94 12.03 -34.31
C LYS A 51 15.17 13.24 -35.24
N GLU A 52 14.78 14.43 -34.80
CA GLU A 52 14.94 15.70 -35.51
C GLU A 52 16.41 16.07 -35.73
N LEU A 53 17.27 15.86 -34.72
CA LEU A 53 18.70 16.09 -34.81
C LEU A 53 19.37 15.01 -35.69
N ALA A 54 18.99 13.74 -35.49
CA ALA A 54 19.50 12.63 -36.27
C ALA A 54 19.16 12.74 -37.77
N GLN A 55 18.01 13.32 -38.13
CA GLN A 55 17.62 13.56 -39.53
C GLN A 55 18.49 14.59 -40.24
N LYS A 56 19.02 15.60 -39.52
CA LYS A 56 19.90 16.63 -40.09
C LYS A 56 21.31 16.14 -40.40
N ILE A 57 21.73 15.01 -39.81
CA ILE A 57 23.04 14.42 -40.05
C ILE A 57 23.01 13.60 -41.35
N SER A 58 23.97 13.85 -42.24
CA SER A 58 24.09 13.16 -43.52
C SER A 58 24.27 11.64 -43.37
N ILE A 59 23.78 10.89 -44.35
CA ILE A 59 23.86 9.41 -44.35
C ILE A 59 25.33 8.94 -44.34
N SER A 60 26.24 9.69 -44.98
CA SER A 60 27.68 9.39 -44.97
C SER A 60 28.31 9.57 -43.58
N ALA A 61 27.92 10.62 -42.83
CA ALA A 61 28.44 10.88 -41.49
C ALA A 61 27.99 9.83 -40.46
N LYS A 62 26.85 9.16 -40.68
CA LYS A 62 26.34 8.09 -39.80
C LYS A 62 27.14 6.79 -39.87
N LYS A 63 27.94 6.59 -40.92
CA LYS A 63 28.69 5.35 -41.16
C LYS A 63 29.96 5.21 -40.32
N SER A 64 30.46 6.29 -39.72
CA SER A 64 31.64 6.25 -38.85
C SER A 64 31.41 7.05 -37.57
N SER A 65 31.93 6.56 -36.45
CA SER A 65 31.80 7.26 -35.16
C SER A 65 32.47 8.64 -35.20
N SER A 66 33.62 8.77 -35.86
CA SER A 66 34.30 10.07 -36.03
C SER A 66 33.53 11.05 -36.90
N GLY A 67 32.94 10.58 -38.01
CA GLY A 67 32.08 11.38 -38.88
C GLY A 67 30.82 11.86 -38.16
N LEU A 68 30.21 10.97 -37.36
CA LEU A 68 29.02 11.27 -36.58
C LEU A 68 29.29 12.32 -35.50
N LEU A 69 30.38 12.18 -34.75
CA LEU A 69 30.79 13.15 -33.72
C LEU A 69 31.11 14.52 -34.34
N THR A 70 31.72 14.55 -35.52
CA THR A 70 32.02 15.80 -36.25
C THR A 70 30.74 16.50 -36.69
N ALA A 71 29.75 15.74 -37.19
CA ALA A 71 28.45 16.28 -37.57
C ALA A 71 27.65 16.81 -36.36
N ILE A 72 27.68 16.11 -35.22
CA ILE A 72 27.06 16.56 -33.97
C ILE A 72 27.72 17.86 -33.47
N ARG A 73 29.06 17.94 -33.48
CA ARG A 73 29.80 19.16 -33.12
C ARG A 73 29.38 20.35 -33.97
N HIS A 74 29.21 20.14 -35.26
CA HIS A 74 28.78 21.16 -36.21
C HIS A 74 27.35 21.66 -35.91
N GLU A 75 26.40 20.76 -35.65
CA GLU A 75 25.01 21.17 -35.32
C GLU A 75 24.89 21.92 -33.99
N LEU A 76 25.69 21.53 -32.98
CA LEU A 76 25.77 22.26 -31.72
C LEU A 76 26.46 23.63 -31.90
N GLY A 77 27.54 23.69 -32.70
CA GLY A 77 28.23 24.94 -33.03
C GLY A 77 27.36 25.93 -33.83
N ASN A 78 26.44 25.42 -34.65
CA ASN A 78 25.46 26.22 -35.39
C ASN A 78 24.41 26.88 -34.49
N GLY A 79 24.35 26.51 -33.20
CA GLY A 79 23.47 27.13 -32.20
C GLY A 79 21.99 26.76 -32.33
N ASN A 80 21.66 25.72 -33.11
CA ASN A 80 20.28 25.22 -33.26
C ASN A 80 19.89 24.25 -32.13
N TRP A 81 20.88 23.56 -31.57
CA TRP A 81 20.73 22.56 -30.53
C TRP A 81 21.70 22.85 -29.39
N VAL A 82 21.26 22.56 -28.17
CA VAL A 82 22.06 22.66 -26.96
C VAL A 82 22.11 21.29 -26.31
N ALA A 83 23.31 20.88 -25.88
CA ALA A 83 23.51 19.68 -25.10
C ALA A 83 23.47 20.04 -23.61
N LEU A 84 22.71 19.29 -22.83
CA LEU A 84 22.58 19.42 -21.38
C LEU A 84 23.18 18.19 -20.71
N SER A 85 23.97 18.42 -19.67
CA SER A 85 24.50 17.38 -18.78
C SER A 85 23.41 16.88 -17.84
N SER A 86 23.52 15.64 -17.39
CA SER A 86 22.71 15.10 -16.28
C SER A 86 23.06 15.73 -14.92
N PHE A 87 24.21 16.43 -14.84
CA PHE A 87 24.71 17.07 -13.63
C PHE A 87 24.93 18.56 -13.85
N SER A 88 24.57 19.38 -12.85
CA SER A 88 24.84 20.82 -12.87
C SER A 88 26.33 21.07 -12.77
N ARG A 89 26.82 22.06 -13.52
CA ARG A 89 28.19 22.56 -13.37
C ARG A 89 28.38 23.23 -12.02
N ARG A 90 29.58 23.08 -11.45
CA ARG A 90 30.00 23.80 -10.25
C ARG A 90 30.41 25.24 -10.53
N THR A 91 30.82 25.52 -11.77
CA THR A 91 31.23 26.85 -12.25
C THR A 91 30.48 27.19 -13.53
N PRO A 92 29.96 28.42 -13.67
CA PRO A 92 29.39 28.90 -14.93
C PRO A 92 30.40 28.81 -16.08
N LEU A 93 29.89 28.74 -17.31
CA LEU A 93 30.71 28.79 -18.52
C LEU A 93 31.40 30.15 -18.63
N THR A 94 32.71 30.15 -18.89
CA THR A 94 33.47 31.40 -19.07
C THR A 94 33.42 31.88 -20.52
N ASP A 95 33.58 33.19 -20.73
CA ASP A 95 33.67 33.78 -22.07
C ASP A 95 34.75 33.15 -22.94
N THR A 96 35.86 32.72 -22.33
CA THR A 96 36.96 32.02 -23.02
C THR A 96 36.56 30.65 -23.53
N GLN A 97 35.69 29.91 -22.81
CA GLN A 97 35.18 28.60 -23.25
C GLN A 97 34.12 28.74 -24.36
N LEU A 98 33.46 29.89 -24.42
CA LEU A 98 32.42 30.19 -25.40
C LEU A 98 32.94 30.90 -26.66
N GLN A 99 34.20 31.35 -26.67
CA GLN A 99 34.81 32.09 -27.77
C GLN A 99 34.77 31.32 -29.10
N SER A 100 34.93 30.01 -29.05
CA SER A 100 34.87 29.11 -30.20
C SER A 100 33.45 28.80 -30.69
N PHE A 101 32.41 29.24 -29.97
CA PHE A 101 30.99 28.94 -30.26
C PHE A 101 30.11 30.21 -30.15
N PRO A 102 30.27 31.20 -31.05
CA PRO A 102 29.63 32.51 -30.93
C PRO A 102 28.09 32.47 -30.94
N ARG A 103 27.48 31.50 -31.64
CA ARG A 103 26.03 31.32 -31.64
C ARG A 103 25.49 30.74 -30.34
N LEU A 104 26.22 29.82 -29.72
CA LEU A 104 25.86 29.30 -28.40
C LEU A 104 25.99 30.40 -27.34
N LYS A 105 27.05 31.22 -27.43
CA LYS A 105 27.23 32.40 -26.58
C LYS A 105 26.03 33.35 -26.65
N ALA A 106 25.62 33.74 -27.85
CA ALA A 106 24.48 34.64 -28.05
C ALA A 106 23.15 34.08 -27.49
N GLN A 107 22.94 32.76 -27.55
CA GLN A 107 21.75 32.11 -26.96
C GLN A 107 21.80 32.06 -25.43
N LEU A 108 22.98 31.86 -24.84
CA LEU A 108 23.14 31.89 -23.38
C LEU A 108 22.94 33.30 -22.83
N GLU A 109 23.44 34.32 -23.55
CA GLU A 109 23.27 35.73 -23.20
C GLU A 109 21.81 36.20 -23.35
N SER A 110 21.08 35.74 -24.37
CA SER A 110 19.65 36.08 -24.54
C SER A 110 18.76 35.48 -23.44
N VAL A 111 19.07 34.26 -23.00
CA VAL A 111 18.37 33.58 -21.90
C VAL A 111 18.79 34.13 -20.52
N SER A 112 20.01 34.67 -20.39
CA SER A 112 20.47 35.32 -19.15
C SER A 112 19.92 36.75 -19.02
N SER A 113 19.82 37.50 -20.13
CA SER A 113 19.35 38.90 -20.16
C SER A 113 17.83 39.06 -20.02
N THR A 114 17.06 37.98 -20.18
CA THR A 114 15.61 37.96 -19.93
C THR A 114 15.24 37.92 -18.44
N GLY A 115 16.23 37.81 -17.54
CA GLY A 115 16.07 37.84 -16.08
C GLY A 115 16.24 39.21 -15.41
N GLU A 116 16.62 40.27 -16.12
CA GLU A 116 16.74 41.62 -15.53
C GLU A 116 15.65 42.56 -16.07
N SER A 117 14.74 42.96 -15.19
CA SER A 117 13.80 44.05 -15.44
C SER A 117 14.54 45.37 -15.66
N LYS A 118 14.87 45.69 -16.91
CA LYS A 118 15.36 47.03 -17.27
C LYS A 118 14.20 48.02 -17.29
N VAL A 119 14.04 48.74 -16.19
CA VAL A 119 13.31 50.01 -16.14
C VAL A 119 14.09 51.03 -16.98
N TYR A 120 13.54 51.43 -18.12
CA TYR A 120 14.03 52.60 -18.87
C TYR A 120 13.13 53.80 -18.55
N LYS A 121 13.70 54.80 -17.87
CA LYS A 121 13.08 56.13 -17.71
C LYS A 121 13.02 56.84 -19.07
N ALA A 122 11.92 57.56 -19.26
CA ALA A 122 11.47 58.20 -20.48
C ALA A 122 12.47 59.19 -21.11
N GLY A 123 12.54 59.15 -22.44
CA GLY A 123 13.20 60.13 -23.30
C GLY A 123 12.64 60.02 -24.72
N TYR A 124 11.47 60.62 -24.95
CA TYR A 124 10.73 60.51 -26.22
C TYR A 124 11.42 61.25 -27.38
N LYS A 125 11.32 60.67 -28.59
CA LYS A 125 11.17 61.42 -29.84
C LYS A 125 9.88 60.95 -30.50
N GLN A 126 8.99 61.90 -30.81
CA GLN A 126 7.64 61.67 -31.33
C GLN A 126 7.72 61.02 -32.72
N VAL A 127 7.19 59.81 -32.85
CA VAL A 127 6.97 59.12 -34.14
C VAL A 127 5.47 59.15 -34.41
N LYS A 128 5.08 59.62 -35.60
CA LYS A 128 3.68 59.58 -36.05
C LYS A 128 3.29 58.15 -36.40
N ASP A 129 2.11 57.79 -35.93
CA ASP A 129 1.55 56.45 -35.87
C ASP A 129 0.85 56.10 -37.20
N ASP A 130 1.46 55.24 -38.01
CA ASP A 130 0.89 54.71 -39.26
C ASP A 130 0.56 53.21 -39.13
N VAL A 131 0.01 52.78 -37.98
CA VAL A 131 -0.59 51.45 -37.85
C VAL A 131 -1.95 51.56 -37.19
N THR A 132 -2.99 51.13 -37.91
CA THR A 132 -4.35 51.02 -37.41
C THR A 132 -4.41 50.04 -36.22
N LEU A 133 -4.65 50.55 -35.02
CA LEU A 133 -4.95 49.74 -33.85
C LEU A 133 -6.21 48.91 -34.09
N VAL A 134 -6.07 47.59 -34.05
CA VAL A 134 -7.21 46.67 -33.99
C VAL A 134 -7.96 46.93 -32.68
N ARG A 135 -9.27 47.09 -32.83
CA ARG A 135 -10.26 47.44 -31.80
C ARG A 135 -10.11 46.59 -30.53
N SER A 136 -10.03 47.29 -29.40
CA SER A 136 -10.48 46.84 -28.07
C SER A 136 -10.10 45.42 -27.66
N TYR A 137 -9.08 45.28 -26.81
CA TYR A 137 -9.04 44.13 -25.91
C TYR A 137 -10.24 44.24 -24.98
N THR A 138 -11.31 43.49 -25.29
CA THR A 138 -12.34 43.22 -24.29
C THR A 138 -11.66 42.37 -23.23
N HIS A 139 -11.23 43.00 -22.14
CA HIS A 139 -10.86 42.29 -20.93
C HIS A 139 -12.13 41.59 -20.45
N VAL A 140 -12.30 40.31 -20.81
CA VAL A 140 -13.29 39.46 -20.17
C VAL A 140 -12.77 39.29 -18.74
N PRO A 141 -13.44 39.86 -17.72
CA PRO A 141 -13.05 39.58 -16.34
C PRO A 141 -13.13 38.06 -16.19
N SER A 142 -12.01 37.40 -15.92
CA SER A 142 -12.08 36.05 -15.38
C SER A 142 -12.85 36.17 -14.08
N GLU A 143 -13.90 35.36 -13.90
CA GLU A 143 -14.57 35.26 -12.61
C GLU A 143 -13.49 35.10 -11.53
N PRO A 144 -13.53 35.92 -10.46
CA PRO A 144 -12.52 35.86 -9.42
C PRO A 144 -12.44 34.42 -8.92
N SER A 145 -11.24 33.83 -8.98
CA SER A 145 -11.02 32.51 -8.43
C SER A 145 -11.43 32.53 -6.96
N PRO A 146 -12.12 31.50 -6.46
CA PRO A 146 -12.56 31.47 -5.08
C PRO A 146 -11.38 31.67 -4.13
N ASP A 147 -11.53 32.52 -3.12
CA ASP A 147 -10.41 32.96 -2.27
C ASP A 147 -10.27 32.12 -0.98
N GLN A 148 -10.77 30.87 -0.99
CA GLN A 148 -10.70 30.01 0.19
C GLN A 148 -9.76 28.81 0.01
N LYS A 149 -9.33 28.27 1.14
CA LYS A 149 -8.46 27.10 1.23
C LYS A 149 -8.87 26.15 2.34
N ILE A 150 -8.51 24.89 2.16
CA ILE A 150 -8.47 23.88 3.22
C ILE A 150 -7.02 23.45 3.37
N VAL A 151 -6.54 23.38 4.61
CA VAL A 151 -5.20 22.91 4.91
C VAL A 151 -5.30 21.71 5.84
N VAL A 152 -4.57 20.66 5.50
CA VAL A 152 -4.35 19.50 6.35
C VAL A 152 -2.87 19.48 6.72
N GLU A 153 -2.61 19.45 8.02
CA GLU A 153 -1.29 19.37 8.59
C GLU A 153 -0.88 17.91 8.78
N PHE A 154 0.36 17.62 8.44
CA PHE A 154 1.03 16.38 8.74
C PHE A 154 2.10 16.64 9.80
N ALA A 155 2.06 15.89 10.90
CA ALA A 155 3.11 15.92 11.92
C ALA A 155 4.39 15.30 11.34
N GLY A 156 5.30 16.14 10.85
CA GLY A 156 6.60 15.77 10.30
C GLY A 156 6.85 16.11 8.84
N GLN A 157 8.09 15.83 8.40
CA GLN A 157 8.59 16.17 7.07
C GLN A 157 9.35 14.99 6.44
N TRP A 158 8.71 14.31 5.49
CA TRP A 158 9.29 13.19 4.76
C TRP A 158 9.19 13.40 3.25
N SER A 159 9.92 12.60 2.48
CA SER A 159 9.81 12.59 1.02
C SER A 159 8.41 12.13 0.58
N SER A 160 7.88 12.66 -0.52
CA SER A 160 6.58 12.26 -1.06
C SER A 160 6.44 10.75 -1.13
N ASN A 161 5.28 10.24 -0.70
CA ASN A 161 4.87 8.84 -0.83
C ASN A 161 3.71 8.73 -1.84
N ALA A 162 3.22 7.51 -2.08
CA ALA A 162 2.17 7.26 -3.07
C ALA A 162 0.79 7.78 -2.61
N ALA A 163 0.53 7.83 -1.30
CA ALA A 163 -0.72 8.33 -0.77
C ALA A 163 -0.83 9.86 -0.90
N CYS A 164 -2.05 10.34 -1.14
CA CYS A 164 -2.35 11.76 -1.26
C CYS A 164 -3.68 12.08 -0.58
N LEU A 165 -4.01 13.37 -0.46
CA LEU A 165 -5.31 13.81 0.04
C LEU A 165 -6.21 14.22 -1.13
N MET A 166 -7.50 13.97 -0.98
CA MET A 166 -8.50 14.31 -1.98
C MET A 166 -9.71 14.99 -1.33
N LEU A 167 -10.17 16.09 -1.94
CA LEU A 167 -11.50 16.63 -1.69
C LEU A 167 -12.48 16.01 -2.71
N GLY A 168 -13.59 15.49 -2.21
CA GLY A 168 -14.66 14.94 -3.03
C GLY A 168 -15.31 15.99 -3.94
N LYS A 169 -15.95 15.51 -5.02
CA LYS A 169 -16.75 16.35 -5.90
C LYS A 169 -17.97 16.89 -5.16
N THR A 170 -18.29 18.15 -5.44
CA THR A 170 -19.47 18.91 -5.01
C THR A 170 -20.27 19.36 -6.24
N GLU A 171 -21.43 19.99 -6.05
CA GLU A 171 -22.16 20.60 -7.18
C GLU A 171 -21.37 21.76 -7.80
N ALA A 172 -20.75 22.61 -6.97
CA ALA A 172 -20.02 23.77 -7.46
C ALA A 172 -18.58 23.45 -7.91
N GLN A 173 -17.92 22.45 -7.32
CA GLN A 173 -16.52 22.12 -7.65
C GLN A 173 -16.24 20.65 -7.94
N LYS A 174 -15.33 20.42 -8.89
CA LYS A 174 -14.73 19.10 -9.16
C LYS A 174 -13.85 18.67 -7.99
N GLU A 175 -13.58 17.36 -7.94
CA GLU A 175 -12.59 16.79 -7.03
C GLU A 175 -11.22 17.48 -7.18
N LYS A 176 -10.52 17.63 -6.05
CA LYS A 176 -9.16 18.17 -6.00
C LYS A 176 -8.27 17.20 -5.26
N VAL A 177 -7.05 17.03 -5.74
CA VAL A 177 -6.03 16.17 -5.11
C VAL A 177 -4.83 17.02 -4.76
N THR A 178 -4.25 16.81 -3.58
CA THR A 178 -3.03 17.48 -3.15
C THR A 178 -2.16 16.52 -2.32
N VAL A 179 -0.90 16.88 -2.16
CA VAL A 179 0.08 16.14 -1.34
C VAL A 179 0.67 17.07 -0.29
N GLY A 180 1.13 16.50 0.82
CA GLY A 180 1.86 17.23 1.84
C GLY A 180 3.18 17.79 1.27
N LYS A 181 3.44 19.06 1.52
CA LYS A 181 4.70 19.73 1.21
C LYS A 181 5.33 20.20 2.50
N ALA A 182 6.65 20.07 2.62
CA ALA A 182 7.38 20.54 3.79
C ALA A 182 7.09 22.02 4.04
N ASP A 183 6.71 22.36 5.27
CA ASP A 183 6.56 23.75 5.69
C ASP A 183 7.96 24.32 5.96
N THR A 184 8.34 25.34 5.18
CA THR A 184 9.66 25.98 5.30
C THR A 184 9.79 26.83 6.56
N GLU A 185 8.68 27.33 7.09
CA GLU A 185 8.64 28.15 8.30
C GLU A 185 8.59 27.26 9.53
N ASN A 186 7.87 26.14 9.45
CA ASN A 186 7.67 25.20 10.55
C ASN A 186 8.22 23.80 10.24
N LYS A 187 9.51 23.58 10.56
CA LYS A 187 10.24 22.33 10.24
C LYS A 187 9.66 21.06 10.83
N HIS A 188 8.76 21.17 11.79
CA HIS A 188 8.12 20.04 12.46
C HIS A 188 6.94 19.46 11.68
N ARG A 189 6.45 20.14 10.62
CA ARG A 189 5.22 19.77 9.90
C ARG A 189 5.32 19.85 8.38
N SER A 190 4.40 19.19 7.69
CA SER A 190 4.13 19.37 6.27
C SER A 190 2.68 19.80 6.06
N LEU A 191 2.41 20.62 5.05
CA LEU A 191 1.08 21.14 4.77
C LEU A 191 0.58 20.64 3.41
N ALA A 192 -0.62 20.07 3.42
CA ALA A 192 -1.40 19.76 2.24
C ALA A 192 -2.48 20.83 2.07
N THR A 193 -2.22 21.80 1.18
CA THR A 193 -3.13 22.92 0.94
C THR A 193 -3.93 22.70 -0.35
N PHE A 194 -5.25 22.72 -0.21
CA PHE A 194 -6.20 22.87 -1.31
C PHE A 194 -6.53 24.36 -1.44
N LYS A 195 -6.27 24.95 -2.61
CA LYS A 195 -6.56 26.36 -2.90
C LYS A 195 -7.76 26.47 -3.84
N ASP A 196 -8.22 27.70 -4.05
CA ASP A 196 -9.27 28.06 -5.00
C ASP A 196 -10.60 27.34 -4.69
N LEU A 197 -11.01 27.35 -3.41
CA LEU A 197 -12.19 26.64 -2.92
C LEU A 197 -13.40 27.57 -2.78
N GLU A 198 -14.57 27.07 -3.18
CA GLU A 198 -15.85 27.72 -2.91
C GLU A 198 -16.20 27.59 -1.43
N ALA A 199 -17.00 28.54 -0.92
CA ALA A 199 -17.49 28.59 0.45
C ALA A 199 -18.59 27.56 0.75
N GLU A 200 -18.25 26.29 0.59
CA GLU A 200 -19.13 25.16 0.86
C GLU A 200 -18.37 24.00 1.53
N GLY A 201 -19.12 23.19 2.28
CA GLY A 201 -18.57 22.01 2.94
C GLY A 201 -17.99 20.99 1.96
N LYS A 202 -16.79 20.50 2.23
CA LYS A 202 -16.10 19.49 1.42
C LYS A 202 -15.93 18.17 2.19
N THR A 203 -15.96 17.06 1.47
CA THR A 203 -15.59 15.75 2.04
C THR A 203 -14.12 15.47 1.79
N LEU A 204 -13.36 15.23 2.85
CA LEU A 204 -11.92 14.95 2.82
C LEU A 204 -11.66 13.44 2.86
N TYR A 205 -10.76 12.98 1.99
CA TYR A 205 -10.32 11.59 1.89
C TYR A 205 -8.79 11.48 1.90
N ILE A 206 -8.27 10.37 2.45
CA ILE A 206 -6.97 9.83 2.04
C ILE A 206 -7.20 8.99 0.80
N LYS A 207 -6.45 9.27 -0.26
CA LYS A 207 -6.46 8.55 -1.53
C LYS A 207 -5.18 7.72 -1.63
N ILE A 208 -5.34 6.40 -1.61
CA ILE A 208 -4.25 5.43 -1.71
C ILE A 208 -4.31 4.75 -3.08
N PRO A 209 -3.33 4.98 -3.98
CA PRO A 209 -3.27 4.29 -5.25
C PRO A 209 -3.12 2.78 -5.06
N CYS A 210 -3.77 1.98 -5.92
CA CYS A 210 -3.65 0.52 -5.92
C CYS A 210 -2.64 0.06 -6.98
N SER A 211 -1.90 -1.02 -6.71
CA SER A 211 -0.94 -1.58 -7.67
C SER A 211 -1.62 -2.30 -8.84
N ASP A 212 -2.74 -2.96 -8.55
CA ASP A 212 -3.34 -3.96 -9.46
C ASP A 212 -4.68 -3.51 -10.03
N GLN A 213 -5.17 -2.32 -9.66
CA GLN A 213 -6.45 -1.79 -10.12
C GLN A 213 -6.39 -0.26 -10.32
N PRO A 214 -7.15 0.28 -11.30
CA PRO A 214 -7.15 1.72 -11.59
C PRO A 214 -7.87 2.54 -10.52
N GLN A 215 -8.77 1.93 -9.74
CA GLN A 215 -9.49 2.63 -8.68
C GLN A 215 -8.66 2.66 -7.40
N PRO A 216 -8.43 3.86 -6.81
CA PRO A 216 -7.72 3.98 -5.55
C PRO A 216 -8.63 3.61 -4.38
N ILE A 217 -8.04 3.22 -3.25
CA ILE A 217 -8.74 3.14 -1.97
C ILE A 217 -8.98 4.56 -1.46
N LEU A 218 -10.23 4.87 -1.12
CA LEU A 218 -10.65 6.15 -0.57
C LEU A 218 -11.05 5.99 0.89
N LEU A 219 -10.23 6.53 1.79
CA LEU A 219 -10.50 6.51 3.23
C LEU A 219 -11.06 7.86 3.65
N LYS A 220 -12.36 7.91 3.96
CA LYS A 220 -13.03 9.14 4.40
C LYS A 220 -12.47 9.60 5.75
N LEU A 221 -12.14 10.88 5.86
CA LEU A 221 -11.65 11.54 7.08
C LEU A 221 -12.70 12.48 7.69
N ALA A 222 -13.33 13.31 6.87
CA ALA A 222 -14.30 14.27 7.35
C ALA A 222 -15.34 14.56 6.26
N GLU A 223 -16.57 14.80 6.67
CA GLU A 223 -17.64 15.38 5.84
C GLU A 223 -17.86 16.83 6.23
N ASP A 224 -18.41 17.64 5.33
CA ASP A 224 -18.78 19.03 5.60
C ASP A 224 -17.63 19.85 6.24
N LEU A 225 -16.43 19.72 5.68
CA LEU A 225 -15.26 20.48 6.09
C LEU A 225 -15.33 21.88 5.47
N GLN A 226 -15.46 22.90 6.32
CA GLN A 226 -15.59 24.29 5.88
C GLN A 226 -14.21 24.88 5.52
N PRO A 227 -14.04 25.47 4.33
CA PRO A 227 -12.82 26.18 3.99
C PRO A 227 -12.66 27.48 4.79
N VAL A 228 -11.41 27.96 4.86
CA VAL A 228 -11.05 29.24 5.49
C VAL A 228 -10.51 30.21 4.45
N ASP A 229 -10.41 31.49 4.80
CA ASP A 229 -9.82 32.50 3.93
C ASP A 229 -8.38 32.14 3.54
N LYS A 230 -7.99 32.41 2.27
CA LYS A 230 -6.66 32.09 1.73
C LYS A 230 -5.50 32.67 2.52
N GLU A 231 -5.68 33.81 3.20
CA GLU A 231 -4.65 34.48 3.99
C GLU A 231 -4.56 33.95 5.41
N THR A 232 -5.51 33.12 5.85
CA THR A 232 -5.52 32.52 7.20
C THR A 232 -4.25 31.73 7.46
N GLN A 233 -3.57 31.97 8.57
CA GLN A 233 -2.44 31.16 9.04
C GLN A 233 -2.73 30.67 10.46
N MET A 234 -2.27 29.47 10.78
CA MET A 234 -2.46 28.85 12.09
C MET A 234 -1.15 28.22 12.59
N ASP A 235 -0.89 28.37 13.88
CA ASP A 235 0.23 27.71 14.57
C ASP A 235 0.06 26.18 14.57
N GLU A 236 -1.18 25.72 14.55
CA GLU A 236 -1.59 24.33 14.32
C GLU A 236 -2.92 24.33 13.58
N TRP A 237 -3.01 23.58 12.50
CA TRP A 237 -4.26 23.48 11.74
C TRP A 237 -5.29 22.59 12.43
N ASP A 238 -6.57 22.81 12.12
CA ASP A 238 -7.68 22.03 12.70
C ASP A 238 -7.74 20.57 12.23
N ASN A 239 -7.07 20.25 11.12
CA ASN A 239 -6.97 18.90 10.58
C ASN A 239 -5.52 18.45 10.62
N VAL A 240 -5.19 17.57 11.56
CA VAL A 240 -3.82 17.07 11.78
C VAL A 240 -3.80 15.55 11.62
N LEU A 241 -2.96 15.07 10.72
CA LEU A 241 -2.66 13.66 10.51
C LEU A 241 -1.26 13.36 11.06
N VAL A 242 -1.13 12.25 11.79
CA VAL A 242 0.14 11.79 12.36
C VAL A 242 0.63 10.55 11.60
N PRO A 243 1.82 10.56 11.00
CA PRO A 243 2.45 9.36 10.46
C PRO A 243 2.94 8.45 11.58
N VAL A 244 2.54 7.19 11.57
CA VAL A 244 2.89 6.20 12.58
C VAL A 244 3.55 4.97 11.97
N VAL A 245 4.61 4.49 12.61
CA VAL A 245 5.23 3.18 12.36
C VAL A 245 4.88 2.22 13.51
N PRO A 246 4.05 1.20 13.25
CA PRO A 246 3.84 0.11 14.19
C PRO A 246 5.09 -0.73 14.44
N LEU A 247 5.52 -0.87 15.69
CA LEU A 247 6.62 -1.73 16.14
C LEU A 247 6.18 -2.63 17.30
N HIS A 248 7.02 -3.57 17.74
CA HIS A 248 6.79 -4.30 18.98
C HIS A 248 8.08 -4.50 19.78
N PHE A 249 7.97 -4.77 21.08
CA PHE A 249 9.09 -5.24 21.88
C PHE A 249 9.11 -6.77 21.86
N PRO A 250 10.26 -7.42 21.57
CA PRO A 250 10.36 -8.88 21.56
C PRO A 250 10.50 -9.48 22.98
N GLY A 251 10.82 -8.67 23.99
CA GLY A 251 11.07 -9.10 25.36
C GLY A 251 10.69 -8.03 26.40
N SER A 252 11.29 -8.14 27.58
CA SER A 252 11.04 -7.21 28.70
C SER A 252 11.74 -5.85 28.55
N ASP A 253 12.78 -5.77 27.71
CA ASP A 253 13.43 -4.50 27.38
C ASP A 253 12.50 -3.66 26.49
N LYS A 254 12.15 -2.47 26.99
CA LYS A 254 11.25 -1.50 26.35
C LYS A 254 12.00 -0.25 25.87
N SER A 255 13.32 -0.32 25.72
CA SER A 255 14.13 0.71 25.06
C SER A 255 13.83 0.77 23.56
N ASP A 256 13.93 1.95 22.97
CA ASP A 256 13.59 2.16 21.55
C ASP A 256 14.50 1.33 20.62
N GLU A 257 15.74 1.05 21.06
CA GLU A 257 16.72 0.20 20.36
C GLU A 257 16.35 -1.29 20.37
N ALA A 258 15.69 -1.76 21.43
CA ALA A 258 15.25 -3.15 21.56
C ALA A 258 14.02 -3.48 20.71
N ALA A 259 13.33 -2.45 20.19
CA ALA A 259 12.15 -2.63 19.36
C ALA A 259 12.45 -3.42 18.08
N GLU A 260 11.44 -4.13 17.59
CA GLU A 260 11.48 -4.89 16.35
C GLU A 260 10.36 -4.47 15.39
N VAL A 261 10.66 -4.54 14.09
CA VAL A 261 9.66 -4.43 13.02
C VAL A 261 8.88 -5.73 12.88
N PHE A 262 7.60 -5.62 12.55
CA PHE A 262 6.83 -6.78 12.11
C PHE A 262 7.31 -7.24 10.73
N LYS A 263 7.63 -8.54 10.59
CA LYS A 263 8.08 -9.13 9.32
C LYS A 263 6.93 -9.51 8.39
N SER A 264 5.71 -9.63 8.91
CA SER A 264 4.48 -9.94 8.19
C SER A 264 3.28 -9.79 9.14
N GLY A 265 2.07 -9.85 8.59
CA GLY A 265 0.81 -9.79 9.31
C GLY A 265 -0.03 -8.60 8.88
N TYR A 266 -0.96 -8.19 9.74
CA TYR A 266 -1.95 -7.16 9.48
C TYR A 266 -2.04 -6.22 10.67
N VAL A 267 -2.12 -4.92 10.38
CA VAL A 267 -2.47 -3.87 11.33
C VAL A 267 -3.88 -3.42 11.04
N TYR A 268 -4.70 -3.35 12.08
CA TYR A 268 -6.07 -2.88 12.04
C TYR A 268 -6.14 -1.52 12.71
N VAL A 269 -6.69 -0.54 11.99
CA VAL A 269 -6.98 0.79 12.53
C VAL A 269 -8.46 0.86 12.84
N VAL A 270 -8.79 0.98 14.13
CA VAL A 270 -10.16 1.20 14.58
C VAL A 270 -10.34 2.68 14.87
N TRP A 271 -11.33 3.29 14.23
CA TRP A 271 -11.67 4.70 14.41
C TRP A 271 -13.19 4.86 14.33
N ASN A 272 -13.77 5.65 15.23
CA ASN A 272 -15.22 5.78 15.40
C ASN A 272 -15.93 4.41 15.60
N ASN A 273 -15.35 3.55 16.43
CA ASN A 273 -15.84 2.19 16.73
C ASN A 273 -16.05 1.30 15.48
N LYS A 274 -15.30 1.58 14.41
CA LYS A 274 -15.32 0.82 13.17
C LYS A 274 -13.92 0.51 12.68
N ILE A 275 -13.73 -0.65 12.04
CA ILE A 275 -12.47 -0.90 11.33
C ILE A 275 -12.40 0.06 10.16
N TRP A 276 -11.53 1.06 10.28
CA TRP A 276 -11.32 2.08 9.28
C TRP A 276 -10.28 1.63 8.25
N ARG A 277 -9.27 0.85 8.67
CA ARG A 277 -8.23 0.30 7.78
C ARG A 277 -7.82 -1.12 8.18
N GLU A 278 -7.68 -1.99 7.19
CA GLU A 278 -6.90 -3.24 7.27
C GLU A 278 -5.63 -3.03 6.44
N VAL A 279 -4.47 -3.15 7.08
CA VAL A 279 -3.17 -2.81 6.48
C VAL A 279 -2.25 -4.02 6.57
N ALA A 280 -1.92 -4.62 5.43
CA ALA A 280 -0.97 -5.73 5.38
C ALA A 280 0.48 -5.22 5.54
N ILE A 281 1.28 -6.00 6.27
CA ILE A 281 2.70 -5.74 6.47
C ILE A 281 3.50 -6.62 5.50
N THR A 282 4.27 -5.96 4.64
CA THR A 282 5.20 -6.62 3.70
C THR A 282 6.43 -7.15 4.43
N GLU A 283 7.21 -8.02 3.78
CA GLU A 283 8.44 -8.61 4.34
C GLU A 283 9.53 -7.57 4.71
N ASN A 284 9.42 -6.36 4.17
CA ASN A 284 10.31 -5.23 4.42
C ASN A 284 9.75 -4.25 5.46
N GLY A 285 8.66 -4.59 6.14
CA GLY A 285 8.03 -3.72 7.14
C GLY A 285 7.23 -2.55 6.56
N TYR A 286 6.91 -2.57 5.26
CA TYR A 286 6.05 -1.57 4.62
C TYR A 286 4.58 -1.95 4.71
N PHE A 287 3.71 -0.95 4.57
CA PHE A 287 2.29 -1.01 4.86
C PHE A 287 1.46 -0.90 3.58
N SER A 288 0.61 -1.89 3.29
CA SER A 288 -0.21 -1.94 2.08
C SER A 288 -1.68 -2.12 2.47
N ASP A 289 -2.52 -1.13 2.14
CA ASP A 289 -3.93 -1.15 2.50
C ASP A 289 -4.75 -2.17 1.71
N THR A 290 -5.74 -2.73 2.37
CA THR A 290 -6.81 -3.53 1.80
C THR A 290 -8.09 -2.70 1.74
N ASP A 291 -8.79 -2.74 0.61
CA ASP A 291 -10.13 -2.18 0.52
C ASP A 291 -11.10 -3.06 1.31
N ILE A 292 -11.37 -2.67 2.55
CA ILE A 292 -12.27 -3.43 3.43
C ILE A 292 -13.75 -3.25 3.05
N ASN A 293 -14.10 -2.12 2.41
CA ASN A 293 -15.49 -1.75 2.16
C ASN A 293 -16.04 -2.42 0.90
N SER A 294 -15.28 -2.46 -0.20
CA SER A 294 -15.73 -3.15 -1.43
C SER A 294 -15.95 -4.64 -1.27
N VAL A 295 -15.38 -5.23 -0.22
CA VAL A 295 -15.47 -6.67 0.08
C VAL A 295 -16.71 -7.01 0.90
N ARG A 296 -17.10 -6.14 1.84
CA ARG A 296 -18.25 -6.36 2.72
C ARG A 296 -19.57 -6.34 1.95
N GLU A 297 -19.63 -5.69 0.79
CA GLU A 297 -20.85 -5.55 -0.02
C GLU A 297 -21.15 -6.76 -0.94
N GLY A 298 -20.27 -7.77 -1.04
CA GLY A 298 -20.29 -8.71 -2.17
C GLY A 298 -20.48 -10.22 -1.90
N SER A 299 -20.51 -10.73 -0.67
CA SER A 299 -20.51 -12.19 -0.45
C SER A 299 -21.76 -12.73 0.23
N ARG A 300 -22.58 -13.51 -0.49
CA ARG A 300 -23.54 -14.43 0.14
C ARG A 300 -22.78 -15.46 0.99
N PRO A 301 -23.28 -15.85 2.18
CA PRO A 301 -22.59 -16.80 3.03
C PRO A 301 -22.43 -18.14 2.30
N LYS A 302 -21.21 -18.69 2.31
CA LYS A 302 -20.96 -20.02 1.74
C LYS A 302 -21.53 -21.09 2.64
N ARG A 303 -22.06 -22.15 2.01
CA ARG A 303 -22.73 -23.28 2.65
C ARG A 303 -22.10 -24.61 2.22
N HIS A 304 -22.36 -25.66 2.98
CA HIS A 304 -21.99 -27.04 2.67
C HIS A 304 -23.19 -27.97 2.86
N ALA A 305 -23.21 -29.08 2.15
CA ALA A 305 -24.21 -30.13 2.29
C ALA A 305 -23.53 -31.40 2.81
N ASP A 306 -24.19 -32.04 3.76
CA ASP A 306 -23.85 -33.37 4.26
C ASP A 306 -24.75 -34.36 3.56
N ILE A 307 -24.14 -35.22 2.75
CA ILE A 307 -24.85 -36.18 1.93
C ILE A 307 -24.75 -37.52 2.64
N TYR A 308 -25.90 -38.14 2.88
CA TYR A 308 -25.99 -39.52 3.31
C TYR A 308 -27.16 -40.15 2.56
N MET A 309 -26.86 -41.11 1.69
CA MET A 309 -27.85 -41.73 0.83
C MET A 309 -28.04 -43.20 1.21
N THR A 310 -29.29 -43.57 1.50
CA THR A 310 -29.70 -44.97 1.73
C THR A 310 -30.82 -45.36 0.80
N ASN A 311 -30.82 -46.61 0.37
CA ASN A 311 -31.94 -47.19 -0.35
C ASN A 311 -33.15 -47.28 0.58
N PRO A 312 -34.28 -46.61 0.27
CA PRO A 312 -35.44 -46.57 1.15
C PRO A 312 -36.10 -47.94 1.40
N GLU A 313 -35.95 -48.87 0.46
CA GLU A 313 -36.60 -50.20 0.53
C GLU A 313 -35.76 -51.21 1.32
N THR A 314 -34.43 -51.15 1.17
CA THR A 314 -33.52 -52.13 1.77
C THR A 314 -32.79 -51.60 3.01
N GLY A 315 -32.78 -50.28 3.21
CA GLY A 315 -31.95 -49.61 4.20
C GLY A 315 -30.44 -49.67 3.91
N GLY A 316 -30.04 -50.23 2.76
CA GLY A 316 -28.63 -50.33 2.36
C GLY A 316 -28.06 -48.98 1.94
N VAL A 317 -26.79 -48.71 2.28
CA VAL A 317 -26.10 -47.47 1.89
C VAL A 317 -25.70 -47.50 0.41
N PHE A 318 -25.81 -46.35 -0.27
CA PHE A 318 -25.34 -46.18 -1.64
C PHE A 318 -23.81 -45.96 -1.66
N ALA A 319 -23.03 -47.01 -1.40
CA ALA A 319 -21.58 -46.92 -1.31
C ALA A 319 -20.91 -46.70 -2.68
N TYR A 320 -19.96 -45.76 -2.76
CA TYR A 320 -19.16 -45.48 -3.96
C TYR A 320 -19.94 -45.01 -5.20
N GLU A 321 -21.21 -44.68 -5.04
CA GLU A 321 -22.07 -44.27 -6.14
C GLU A 321 -21.79 -42.82 -6.59
N PRO A 322 -21.78 -42.54 -7.90
CA PRO A 322 -21.58 -41.20 -8.42
C PRO A 322 -22.83 -40.33 -8.25
N PHE A 323 -22.62 -39.05 -7.96
CA PHE A 323 -23.68 -38.07 -7.79
C PHE A 323 -23.32 -36.71 -8.42
N GLN A 324 -24.36 -35.93 -8.68
CA GLN A 324 -24.28 -34.52 -9.04
C GLN A 324 -25.08 -33.70 -8.02
N ILE A 325 -24.59 -32.49 -7.69
CA ILE A 325 -25.35 -31.50 -6.94
C ILE A 325 -25.87 -30.45 -7.91
N VAL A 326 -27.17 -30.28 -7.92
CA VAL A 326 -27.90 -29.31 -8.72
C VAL A 326 -28.37 -28.18 -7.81
N GLN A 327 -28.01 -26.95 -8.20
CA GLN A 327 -28.40 -25.72 -7.53
C GLN A 327 -28.98 -24.77 -8.57
N ASN A 328 -30.18 -24.24 -8.32
CA ASN A 328 -30.89 -23.37 -9.27
C ASN A 328 -31.00 -23.97 -10.69
N GLY A 329 -31.21 -25.29 -10.78
CA GLY A 329 -31.32 -26.02 -12.04
C GLY A 329 -29.99 -26.25 -12.78
N LYS A 330 -28.84 -25.91 -12.18
CA LYS A 330 -27.51 -26.11 -12.75
C LYS A 330 -26.68 -27.05 -11.88
N VAL A 331 -25.94 -27.98 -12.52
CA VAL A 331 -24.94 -28.80 -11.83
C VAL A 331 -23.80 -27.89 -11.34
N VAL A 332 -23.55 -27.88 -10.02
CA VAL A 332 -22.52 -27.06 -9.37
C VAL A 332 -21.39 -27.88 -8.76
N SER A 333 -21.59 -29.18 -8.55
CA SER A 333 -20.57 -30.11 -8.06
C SER A 333 -20.88 -31.52 -8.52
N GLU A 334 -19.86 -32.34 -8.68
CA GLU A 334 -19.95 -33.75 -9.01
C GLU A 334 -18.99 -34.52 -8.11
N GLY A 335 -19.34 -35.74 -7.74
CA GLY A 335 -18.53 -36.57 -6.86
C GLY A 335 -19.02 -38.00 -6.78
N SER A 336 -18.45 -38.74 -5.83
CA SER A 336 -18.88 -40.11 -5.50
C SER A 336 -18.99 -40.23 -3.98
N LEU A 337 -19.97 -41.00 -3.53
CA LEU A 337 -20.14 -41.33 -2.12
C LEU A 337 -18.96 -42.19 -1.63
N ASN A 338 -18.67 -42.16 -0.34
CA ASN A 338 -17.67 -43.02 0.27
C ASN A 338 -18.24 -44.43 0.54
N GLY A 339 -17.45 -45.31 1.18
CA GLY A 339 -17.88 -46.68 1.51
C GLY A 339 -19.05 -46.77 2.51
N SER A 340 -19.36 -45.67 3.18
CA SER A 340 -20.51 -45.52 4.08
C SER A 340 -21.72 -44.87 3.40
N GLY A 341 -21.66 -44.55 2.10
CA GLY A 341 -22.72 -43.82 1.40
C GLY A 341 -22.77 -42.33 1.74
N GLU A 342 -21.67 -41.77 2.24
CA GLU A 342 -21.57 -40.37 2.65
C GLU A 342 -20.71 -39.55 1.69
N ALA A 343 -21.03 -38.26 1.55
CA ALA A 343 -20.14 -37.28 0.95
C ALA A 343 -20.38 -35.91 1.57
N ARG A 344 -19.39 -35.02 1.48
CA ARG A 344 -19.54 -33.64 1.91
C ARG A 344 -19.15 -32.69 0.81
N VAL A 345 -20.07 -31.78 0.48
CA VAL A 345 -19.89 -30.83 -0.62
C VAL A 345 -19.91 -29.40 -0.09
N PHE A 346 -18.89 -28.64 -0.41
CA PHE A 346 -18.74 -27.25 0.03
C PHE A 346 -18.91 -26.24 -1.11
N ASN A 347 -18.93 -24.95 -0.76
CA ASN A 347 -19.07 -23.80 -1.68
C ASN A 347 -20.47 -23.67 -2.30
N LEU A 348 -21.48 -24.18 -1.61
CA LEU A 348 -22.88 -23.92 -1.94
C LEU A 348 -23.28 -22.53 -1.43
N VAL A 349 -24.44 -22.04 -1.85
CA VAL A 349 -24.94 -20.69 -1.50
C VAL A 349 -26.44 -20.66 -1.20
N GLU A 350 -27.17 -21.66 -1.65
CA GLU A 350 -28.60 -21.82 -1.41
C GLU A 350 -28.81 -22.68 -0.17
N GLU A 351 -29.91 -22.47 0.54
CA GLU A 351 -30.21 -23.18 1.78
C GLU A 351 -30.55 -24.66 1.57
N GLU A 352 -31.03 -25.01 0.37
CA GLU A 352 -31.36 -26.36 -0.06
C GLU A 352 -30.75 -26.61 -1.45
N VAL A 353 -30.25 -27.83 -1.69
CA VAL A 353 -29.75 -28.28 -3.00
C VAL A 353 -30.32 -29.65 -3.35
N GLU A 354 -30.36 -29.99 -4.64
CA GLU A 354 -30.79 -31.31 -5.10
C GLU A 354 -29.56 -32.19 -5.38
N ILE A 355 -29.50 -33.38 -4.79
CA ILE A 355 -28.57 -34.43 -5.19
C ILE A 355 -29.22 -35.32 -6.26
N VAL A 356 -28.44 -35.68 -7.27
CA VAL A 356 -28.87 -36.57 -8.36
C VAL A 356 -27.87 -37.72 -8.46
N MET A 357 -28.33 -38.95 -8.18
CA MET A 357 -27.54 -40.17 -8.36
C MET A 357 -27.53 -40.54 -9.84
N THR A 358 -26.37 -40.43 -10.48
CA THR A 358 -26.27 -40.54 -11.95
C THR A 358 -26.15 -41.98 -12.45
N GLY A 359 -25.87 -42.93 -11.56
CA GLY A 359 -25.73 -44.36 -11.89
C GLY A 359 -27.05 -45.14 -12.07
N TYR A 360 -28.21 -44.50 -11.90
CA TYR A 360 -29.51 -45.15 -11.80
C TYR A 360 -30.49 -44.64 -12.87
N GLU A 361 -31.34 -45.54 -13.37
CA GLU A 361 -32.44 -45.22 -14.30
C GLU A 361 -33.75 -45.83 -13.77
N PRO A 362 -34.76 -45.01 -13.39
CA PRO A 362 -34.73 -43.55 -13.36
C PRO A 362 -33.75 -43.00 -12.31
N GLN A 363 -33.23 -41.80 -12.55
CA GLN A 363 -32.31 -41.13 -11.63
C GLN A 363 -32.96 -40.95 -10.25
N ILE A 364 -32.22 -41.32 -9.20
CA ILE A 364 -32.62 -41.06 -7.83
C ILE A 364 -32.26 -39.62 -7.50
N LYS A 365 -33.24 -38.85 -7.00
CA LYS A 365 -33.08 -37.44 -6.65
C LYS A 365 -33.58 -37.19 -5.25
N GLU A 366 -32.84 -36.38 -4.50
CA GLU A 366 -33.20 -36.01 -3.13
C GLU A 366 -32.82 -34.56 -2.85
N LYS A 367 -33.60 -33.89 -2.00
CA LYS A 367 -33.31 -32.53 -1.55
C LYS A 367 -32.56 -32.59 -0.23
N ILE A 368 -31.46 -31.86 -0.14
CA ILE A 368 -30.58 -31.84 1.02
C ILE A 368 -30.47 -30.40 1.52
N GLU A 369 -30.70 -30.23 2.82
CA GLU A 369 -30.46 -28.97 3.51
C GLU A 369 -28.96 -28.68 3.62
N THR A 370 -28.60 -27.41 3.52
CA THR A 370 -27.22 -26.97 3.60
C THR A 370 -26.96 -26.21 4.90
N ASN A 371 -25.76 -26.41 5.45
CA ASN A 371 -25.26 -25.78 6.65
C ASN A 371 -24.27 -24.67 6.31
N LEU A 372 -24.17 -23.63 7.13
CA LEU A 372 -23.14 -22.59 6.96
C LEU A 372 -21.74 -23.22 6.98
N SER A 373 -20.94 -22.93 5.95
CA SER A 373 -19.58 -23.47 5.84
C SER A 373 -18.62 -22.75 6.79
N PRO A 374 -17.67 -23.48 7.40
CA PRO A 374 -16.48 -22.88 7.97
C PRO A 374 -15.70 -22.10 6.92
N ILE A 375 -15.10 -20.99 7.35
CA ILE A 375 -14.41 -20.03 6.47
C ILE A 375 -13.30 -20.73 5.70
N ASN A 376 -13.27 -20.53 4.38
CA ASN A 376 -12.24 -21.08 3.50
C ASN A 376 -11.12 -20.06 3.27
N ALA A 377 -9.90 -20.36 3.69
CA ALA A 377 -8.70 -19.57 3.43
C ALA A 377 -8.33 -19.49 1.94
N SER A 378 -8.75 -20.47 1.14
CA SER A 378 -8.56 -20.49 -0.31
C SER A 378 -9.79 -20.06 -1.10
N SER A 379 -10.86 -19.55 -0.45
CA SER A 379 -11.87 -18.77 -1.17
C SER A 379 -11.37 -17.35 -1.34
N PRO A 380 -10.80 -17.01 -2.50
CA PRO A 380 -10.16 -15.73 -2.75
C PRO A 380 -11.23 -14.86 -3.40
N VAL A 381 -12.23 -14.44 -2.62
CA VAL A 381 -13.03 -13.29 -3.03
C VAL A 381 -13.14 -12.42 -1.80
N GLY A 382 -12.45 -11.30 -1.86
CA GLY A 382 -12.63 -10.22 -0.93
C GLY A 382 -11.37 -9.42 -0.68
N ARG A 383 -10.73 -9.65 0.46
CA ARG A 383 -9.69 -8.76 0.99
C ARG A 383 -8.31 -9.17 0.48
N SER A 384 -7.70 -8.43 -0.44
CA SER A 384 -6.26 -8.51 -0.71
C SER A 384 -5.62 -7.15 -0.45
N ALA A 385 -4.34 -7.13 -0.09
CA ALA A 385 -3.61 -5.88 0.01
C ALA A 385 -3.38 -5.35 -1.41
N GLN A 386 -3.92 -4.19 -1.71
CA GLN A 386 -3.93 -3.60 -3.06
C GLN A 386 -3.24 -2.24 -3.06
N GLY A 387 -3.25 -1.53 -1.93
CA GLY A 387 -2.64 -0.22 -1.79
C GLY A 387 -1.13 -0.28 -1.99
N TYR A 388 -0.58 0.73 -2.68
CA TYR A 388 0.86 0.83 -2.88
C TYR A 388 1.59 0.87 -1.52
N PRO A 389 2.68 0.12 -1.32
CA PRO A 389 3.37 0.07 -0.03
C PRO A 389 3.84 1.44 0.46
N LEU A 390 3.53 1.77 1.72
CA LEU A 390 3.88 3.01 2.41
C LEU A 390 4.86 2.76 3.57
N PRO A 391 5.66 3.76 3.99
CA PRO A 391 6.63 3.60 5.07
C PRO A 391 6.03 3.74 6.47
N HIS A 392 4.85 4.34 6.56
CA HIS A 392 4.08 4.60 7.77
C HIS A 392 2.59 4.68 7.44
N ILE A 393 1.77 4.64 8.48
CA ILE A 393 0.32 4.71 8.43
C ILE A 393 -0.09 6.10 8.93
N TRP A 394 -0.86 6.85 8.15
CA TRP A 394 -1.45 8.11 8.61
C TRP A 394 -2.66 7.85 9.50
N LEU A 395 -2.60 8.37 10.73
CA LEU A 395 -3.70 8.34 11.69
C LEU A 395 -4.29 9.75 11.86
N PRO A 396 -5.61 9.89 12.00
CA PRO A 396 -6.20 11.17 12.35
C PRO A 396 -5.89 11.49 13.82
N TYR A 397 -5.25 12.63 14.07
CA TYR A 397 -5.05 13.16 15.42
C TYR A 397 -6.10 14.23 15.74
N LYS A 398 -6.25 15.23 14.88
CA LYS A 398 -7.32 16.24 14.97
C LYS A 398 -8.09 16.30 13.67
N ILE A 399 -9.41 16.39 13.77
CA ILE A 399 -10.31 16.60 12.63
C ILE A 399 -11.31 17.68 13.06
N LYS A 400 -11.44 18.75 12.27
CA LYS A 400 -12.25 19.93 12.62
C LYS A 400 -11.92 20.51 14.01
N GLY A 401 -10.66 20.49 14.40
CA GLY A 401 -10.19 21.02 15.69
C GLY A 401 -10.29 20.03 16.85
N GLU A 402 -11.03 18.93 16.69
CA GLU A 402 -11.30 17.97 17.76
C GLU A 402 -10.30 16.81 17.76
N PRO A 403 -9.68 16.48 18.92
CA PRO A 403 -8.87 15.28 19.07
C PRO A 403 -9.65 14.00 18.75
N GLN A 404 -8.99 13.04 18.10
CA GLN A 404 -9.58 11.81 17.64
C GLN A 404 -9.14 10.62 18.50
N GLU A 405 -10.07 9.71 18.73
CA GLU A 405 -9.82 8.46 19.44
C GLU A 405 -9.58 7.31 18.45
N VAL A 406 -8.35 6.79 18.43
CA VAL A 406 -7.91 5.75 17.48
C VAL A 406 -7.31 4.58 18.23
N TYR A 407 -7.60 3.36 17.77
CA TYR A 407 -7.00 2.13 18.29
C TYR A 407 -6.25 1.39 17.18
N LEU A 408 -5.15 0.74 17.56
CA LEU A 408 -4.37 -0.11 16.67
C LEU A 408 -4.24 -1.52 17.23
N ALA A 409 -4.55 -2.52 16.40
CA ALA A 409 -4.29 -3.92 16.71
C ALA A 409 -3.36 -4.53 15.67
N TYR A 410 -2.46 -5.41 16.10
CA TYR A 410 -1.68 -6.27 15.21
C TYR A 410 -2.23 -7.69 15.29
N ASN A 411 -2.29 -8.36 14.14
CA ASN A 411 -2.49 -9.80 14.08
C ASN A 411 -1.59 -10.42 13.01
N SER A 412 -1.03 -11.60 13.27
CA SER A 412 -0.19 -12.31 12.30
C SER A 412 -1.00 -12.88 11.13
N LYS A 413 -2.28 -13.21 11.37
CA LYS A 413 -3.25 -13.63 10.37
C LYS A 413 -4.25 -12.52 10.11
N ARG A 414 -4.86 -12.56 8.93
CA ARG A 414 -6.02 -11.72 8.64
C ARG A 414 -7.18 -12.15 9.54
N LEU A 415 -7.85 -11.18 10.17
CA LEU A 415 -9.07 -11.39 10.92
C LEU A 415 -10.24 -11.75 9.99
N SER A 416 -11.10 -12.66 10.44
CA SER A 416 -12.41 -12.96 9.86
C SER A 416 -13.43 -11.86 10.16
N GLU A 417 -14.60 -11.84 9.49
CA GLU A 417 -15.64 -10.85 9.79
C GLU A 417 -16.18 -10.92 11.22
N SER A 418 -16.24 -12.11 11.83
CA SER A 418 -16.62 -12.25 13.24
C SER A 418 -15.56 -11.64 14.15
N GLU A 419 -14.29 -11.94 13.92
CA GLU A 419 -13.19 -11.35 14.69
C GLU A 419 -13.08 -9.82 14.49
N LEU A 420 -13.38 -9.31 13.29
CA LEU A 420 -13.48 -7.86 13.03
C LEU A 420 -14.64 -7.24 13.81
N SER A 421 -15.81 -7.89 13.80
CA SER A 421 -17.00 -7.41 14.54
C SER A 421 -16.75 -7.39 16.05
N GLU A 422 -16.07 -8.41 16.59
CA GLU A 422 -15.62 -8.42 17.98
C GLU A 422 -14.67 -7.26 18.28
N LEU A 423 -13.69 -7.02 17.40
CA LEU A 423 -12.74 -5.91 17.53
C LEU A 423 -13.43 -4.54 17.44
N GLU A 424 -14.47 -4.38 16.63
CA GLU A 424 -15.29 -3.16 16.57
C GLU A 424 -16.12 -2.95 17.84
N SER A 425 -16.63 -4.03 18.43
CA SER A 425 -17.51 -3.98 19.60
C SER A 425 -16.79 -3.59 20.89
N ASP A 426 -15.55 -4.06 21.07
CA ASP A 426 -14.71 -3.73 22.23
C ASP A 426 -13.23 -3.65 21.83
N PRO A 427 -12.80 -2.53 21.23
CA PRO A 427 -11.44 -2.36 20.77
C PRO A 427 -10.41 -2.46 21.91
N GLY A 428 -10.76 -2.04 23.13
CA GLY A 428 -9.82 -1.92 24.24
C GLY A 428 -9.25 -3.26 24.74
N THR A 429 -9.93 -4.37 24.48
CA THR A 429 -9.47 -5.70 24.88
C THR A 429 -8.40 -6.29 23.97
N LYS A 430 -8.42 -5.93 22.68
CA LYS A 430 -7.59 -6.55 21.62
C LYS A 430 -6.70 -5.56 20.87
N ALA A 431 -6.89 -4.26 21.09
CA ALA A 431 -6.14 -3.17 20.47
C ALA A 431 -5.55 -2.23 21.51
N ILE A 432 -4.51 -1.50 21.12
CA ILE A 432 -3.94 -0.43 21.91
C ILE A 432 -4.60 0.88 21.51
N LYS A 433 -5.13 1.60 22.51
CA LYS A 433 -5.54 2.99 22.36
C LYS A 433 -4.30 3.84 22.08
N VAL A 434 -4.30 4.58 20.97
CA VAL A 434 -3.21 5.48 20.62
C VAL A 434 -3.32 6.73 21.49
N THR A 435 -2.54 6.79 22.56
CA THR A 435 -2.52 7.94 23.49
C THR A 435 -1.28 8.80 23.25
N ASP A 436 -1.14 9.94 23.94
CA ASP A 436 0.02 10.85 23.84
C ASP A 436 0.18 11.64 22.52
N LEU A 437 -0.73 11.52 21.53
CA LEU A 437 -0.67 12.35 20.32
C LEU A 437 -0.80 13.86 20.62
N ASN A 438 -1.44 14.21 21.74
CA ASN A 438 -1.55 15.58 22.24
C ASN A 438 -0.20 16.24 22.56
N HIS A 439 0.85 15.45 22.82
CA HIS A 439 2.20 15.98 23.00
C HIS A 439 2.68 16.75 21.76
N TYR A 440 2.23 16.34 20.56
CA TYR A 440 2.54 17.07 19.33
C TYR A 440 1.97 18.50 19.37
N SER A 441 0.77 18.72 19.90
CA SER A 441 0.19 20.07 19.92
C SER A 441 0.99 21.05 20.76
N SER A 442 1.57 20.57 21.87
CA SER A 442 2.37 21.38 22.80
C SER A 442 3.83 21.50 22.36
N GLU A 443 4.49 20.38 22.05
CA GLU A 443 5.94 20.32 21.85
C GLU A 443 6.35 20.25 20.38
N LYS A 444 5.37 20.22 19.46
CA LYS A 444 5.57 20.06 18.01
C LYS A 444 6.42 18.83 17.66
N SER A 445 6.45 17.85 18.56
CA SER A 445 7.20 16.61 18.46
C SER A 445 6.58 15.52 19.35
N PHE A 446 7.08 14.29 19.24
CA PHE A 446 6.63 13.15 20.06
C PHE A 446 7.64 12.83 21.18
N LYS A 447 7.16 12.20 22.25
CA LYS A 447 7.99 11.80 23.40
C LYS A 447 9.11 10.82 22.99
N MET A 448 10.19 10.79 23.76
CA MET A 448 11.24 9.77 23.64
C MET A 448 11.25 8.87 24.88
N GLY A 449 11.53 7.58 24.71
CA GLY A 449 11.75 6.61 25.80
C GLY A 449 10.54 6.21 26.66
N ASP A 450 9.44 6.98 26.66
CA ASP A 450 8.23 6.69 27.43
C ASP A 450 6.94 7.05 26.67
N GLY A 451 5.83 6.42 27.04
CA GLY A 451 4.52 6.58 26.42
C GLY A 451 4.18 5.51 25.39
N SER A 452 2.89 5.49 25.01
CA SER A 452 2.35 4.58 23.99
C SER A 452 2.72 4.99 22.57
N VAL A 453 2.91 6.29 22.36
CA VAL A 453 3.42 6.91 21.14
C VAL A 453 4.78 7.53 21.45
N ARG A 454 5.79 7.21 20.65
CA ARG A 454 7.15 7.77 20.76
C ARG A 454 7.64 8.32 19.43
N LEU A 455 8.68 9.12 19.44
CA LEU A 455 9.38 9.58 18.25
C LEU A 455 10.22 8.45 17.65
N LEU A 456 10.16 8.26 16.33
CA LEU A 456 11.09 7.41 15.59
C LEU A 456 12.48 8.06 15.50
N SER A 457 13.28 7.90 16.56
CA SER A 457 14.62 8.45 16.71
C SER A 457 15.73 7.47 16.29
N VAL A 458 15.47 6.16 16.42
CA VAL A 458 16.43 5.08 16.14
C VAL A 458 15.83 4.02 15.21
N LEU A 459 16.71 3.30 14.51
CA LEU A 459 16.29 2.18 13.68
C LEU A 459 16.10 0.94 14.58
N PRO A 460 14.96 0.22 14.46
CA PRO A 460 14.71 -0.99 15.26
C PRO A 460 15.78 -2.07 15.03
N SER A 461 16.04 -2.92 16.02
CA SER A 461 17.16 -3.88 16.04
C SER A 461 17.25 -4.75 14.77
N ALA A 462 16.12 -5.34 14.36
CA ALA A 462 16.03 -6.17 13.17
C ALA A 462 16.36 -5.40 11.88
N ALA A 463 16.01 -4.12 11.82
CA ALA A 463 16.30 -3.27 10.67
C ALA A 463 17.75 -2.75 10.66
N THR A 464 18.35 -2.55 11.84
CA THR A 464 19.77 -2.20 12.01
C THR A 464 20.71 -3.24 11.42
N SER A 465 20.36 -4.53 11.50
CA SER A 465 21.16 -5.61 10.92
C SER A 465 21.18 -5.63 9.38
N LYS A 466 20.15 -5.08 8.72
CA LYS A 466 19.96 -5.11 7.26
C LYS A 466 19.40 -3.77 6.76
N PRO A 467 20.15 -2.66 6.92
CA PRO A 467 19.61 -1.32 6.71
C PRO A 467 19.16 -1.06 5.27
N GLU A 468 19.79 -1.70 4.28
CA GLU A 468 19.42 -1.63 2.86
C GLU A 468 17.99 -2.17 2.62
N LYS A 469 17.59 -3.24 3.35
CA LYS A 469 16.25 -3.85 3.22
C LYS A 469 15.15 -2.90 3.73
N TYR A 470 15.49 -2.05 4.71
CA TYR A 470 14.58 -1.13 5.39
C TYR A 470 14.86 0.34 5.02
N ALA A 471 15.37 0.60 3.82
CA ALA A 471 15.76 1.94 3.39
C ALA A 471 14.61 2.97 3.50
N MET A 472 13.37 2.56 3.22
CA MET A 472 12.20 3.45 3.30
C MET A 472 11.82 3.79 4.74
N LEU A 473 11.99 2.86 5.69
CA LEU A 473 11.80 3.11 7.12
C LEU A 473 12.94 3.99 7.65
N ARG A 474 14.19 3.69 7.26
CA ARG A 474 15.36 4.48 7.62
C ARG A 474 15.23 5.94 7.20
N SER A 475 14.60 6.22 6.05
CA SER A 475 14.38 7.60 5.59
C SER A 475 13.35 8.38 6.42
N GLN A 476 12.60 7.71 7.31
CA GLN A 476 11.66 8.34 8.24
C GLN A 476 12.29 8.75 9.58
N ILE A 477 13.50 8.28 9.89
CA ILE A 477 14.18 8.61 11.14
C ILE A 477 14.42 10.13 11.21
N ASN A 478 14.16 10.72 12.38
CA ASN A 478 14.30 12.16 12.62
C ASN A 478 13.44 13.03 11.68
N LYS A 479 12.35 12.48 11.15
CA LYS A 479 11.36 13.22 10.34
C LYS A 479 10.10 13.62 11.11
N ASN A 480 10.17 13.57 12.44
CA ASN A 480 9.03 13.73 13.34
C ASN A 480 7.93 12.68 13.09
N VAL A 481 8.33 11.44 12.79
CA VAL A 481 7.41 10.31 12.59
C VAL A 481 7.21 9.61 13.93
N ALA A 482 5.97 9.27 14.25
CA ALA A 482 5.62 8.59 15.48
C ALA A 482 5.79 7.06 15.35
N VAL A 483 6.00 6.41 16.48
CA VAL A 483 6.03 4.97 16.66
C VAL A 483 4.93 4.59 17.62
N VAL A 484 4.17 3.54 17.31
CA VAL A 484 3.25 2.91 18.25
C VAL A 484 3.69 1.47 18.49
N TYR A 485 3.87 1.11 19.75
CA TYR A 485 4.30 -0.23 20.14
C TYR A 485 3.08 -1.14 20.31
N LEU A 486 2.83 -1.99 19.32
CA LEU A 486 1.72 -2.93 19.30
C LEU A 486 2.04 -4.20 20.09
N LEU A 487 0.98 -4.77 20.67
CA LEU A 487 1.04 -6.10 21.28
C LEU A 487 1.17 -7.14 20.17
N LYS A 488 2.19 -7.99 20.30
CA LYS A 488 2.34 -9.17 19.47
C LYS A 488 1.87 -10.37 20.28
N SER A 489 0.70 -10.90 19.95
CA SER A 489 0.16 -12.08 20.61
C SER A 489 1.14 -13.24 20.51
N VAL A 490 1.30 -13.94 21.63
CA VAL A 490 2.05 -15.20 21.66
C VAL A 490 1.30 -16.24 20.84
N GLU A 491 2.03 -17.11 20.13
CA GLU A 491 1.44 -18.07 19.20
C GLU A 491 1.97 -19.49 19.43
N ILE A 492 1.05 -20.46 19.46
CA ILE A 492 1.37 -21.88 19.30
C ILE A 492 1.14 -22.22 17.82
N VAL A 493 2.19 -22.74 17.16
CA VAL A 493 2.17 -22.99 15.72
C VAL A 493 2.84 -24.32 15.42
N PHE A 494 2.21 -25.14 14.60
CA PHE A 494 2.79 -26.37 14.07
C PHE A 494 2.38 -26.61 12.62
N GLU A 495 3.19 -27.38 11.91
CA GLU A 495 2.93 -27.79 10.53
C GLU A 495 2.22 -29.14 10.52
N TYR A 496 1.08 -29.20 9.84
CA TYR A 496 0.31 -30.41 9.64
C TYR A 496 0.46 -30.85 8.17
N PRO A 497 0.97 -32.06 7.88
CA PRO A 497 1.28 -32.48 6.51
C PRO A 497 0.03 -32.60 5.62
N GLY A 498 -1.13 -32.89 6.20
CA GLY A 498 -2.37 -33.13 5.47
C GLY A 498 -2.41 -34.50 4.79
N TYR A 499 -3.59 -35.13 4.79
CA TYR A 499 -3.87 -36.43 4.19
C TYR A 499 -5.06 -36.30 3.25
N THR A 500 -4.80 -36.34 1.94
CA THR A 500 -5.82 -36.04 0.91
C THR A 500 -7.01 -37.00 0.88
N THR A 501 -6.89 -38.19 1.47
CA THR A 501 -7.93 -39.22 1.50
C THR A 501 -8.68 -39.31 2.83
N LEU A 502 -8.23 -38.58 3.86
CA LEU A 502 -8.77 -38.66 5.22
C LEU A 502 -9.19 -37.31 5.76
N ASP A 503 -8.51 -36.24 5.37
CA ASP A 503 -8.84 -34.91 5.82
C ASP A 503 -10.01 -34.36 5.01
N GLU A 504 -11.06 -34.03 5.74
CA GLU A 504 -12.10 -33.17 5.21
C GLU A 504 -11.68 -31.70 5.28
N SER A 505 -12.40 -30.84 4.56
CA SER A 505 -12.08 -29.42 4.59
C SER A 505 -12.39 -28.77 5.95
N ASP A 506 -13.48 -29.16 6.62
CA ASP A 506 -13.95 -28.55 7.88
C ASP A 506 -13.45 -29.22 9.15
N ASP A 507 -12.77 -30.35 9.01
CA ASP A 507 -11.90 -30.91 10.01
C ASP A 507 -11.06 -29.85 10.72
N TYR A 508 -10.83 -30.01 12.02
CA TYR A 508 -10.21 -28.96 12.82
C TYR A 508 -9.22 -29.48 13.85
N PHE A 509 -8.40 -28.55 14.34
CA PHE A 509 -7.69 -28.66 15.59
C PHE A 509 -8.33 -27.75 16.63
N GLU A 510 -8.49 -28.22 17.85
CA GLU A 510 -9.04 -27.48 18.98
C GLU A 510 -8.00 -27.41 20.08
N LEU A 511 -7.60 -26.20 20.46
CA LEU A 511 -6.86 -25.96 21.70
C LEU A 511 -7.87 -25.53 22.74
N ARG A 512 -7.99 -26.28 23.84
CA ARG A 512 -8.92 -25.95 24.93
C ARG A 512 -8.20 -25.95 26.26
N GLN A 513 -8.73 -25.19 27.20
CA GLN A 513 -8.29 -25.27 28.59
C GLN A 513 -8.65 -26.65 29.15
N SER A 514 -7.73 -27.30 29.85
CA SER A 514 -7.94 -28.67 30.34
C SER A 514 -9.07 -28.76 31.38
N ASP A 515 -9.16 -27.76 32.26
CA ASP A 515 -10.15 -27.72 33.37
C ASP A 515 -11.11 -26.53 33.29
N GLY A 516 -11.31 -25.95 32.10
CA GLY A 516 -12.13 -24.75 31.93
C GLY A 516 -12.90 -24.70 30.62
N ASP A 517 -13.65 -23.60 30.43
CA ASP A 517 -14.60 -23.46 29.32
C ASP A 517 -13.98 -22.84 28.07
N TRP A 518 -12.75 -22.34 28.15
CA TRP A 518 -12.10 -21.70 27.00
C TRP A 518 -11.67 -22.73 25.96
N SER A 519 -12.05 -22.53 24.70
CA SER A 519 -11.44 -23.22 23.56
C SER A 519 -11.32 -22.35 22.32
N GLN A 520 -10.35 -22.69 21.48
CA GLN A 520 -10.12 -22.10 20.18
C GLN A 520 -10.05 -23.22 19.14
N ARG A 521 -10.86 -23.12 18.08
CA ARG A 521 -10.87 -24.07 16.96
C ARG A 521 -10.27 -23.46 15.71
N VAL A 522 -9.50 -24.26 14.99
CA VAL A 522 -8.87 -23.92 13.72
C VAL A 522 -9.19 -25.02 12.71
N CYS A 523 -10.08 -24.73 11.76
CA CYS A 523 -10.42 -25.66 10.70
C CYS A 523 -9.30 -25.71 9.65
N LEU A 524 -9.08 -26.89 9.04
CA LEU A 524 -8.14 -27.08 7.95
C LEU A 524 -8.46 -26.15 6.78
N ARG A 525 -9.75 -25.91 6.52
CA ARG A 525 -10.22 -24.95 5.51
C ARG A 525 -9.71 -23.54 5.75
N GLN A 526 -9.53 -23.13 7.00
CA GLN A 526 -9.04 -21.80 7.38
C GLN A 526 -7.51 -21.69 7.27
N CYS A 527 -6.83 -22.79 6.95
CA CYS A 527 -5.37 -22.82 6.84
C CYS A 527 -4.95 -22.82 5.38
N ILE A 528 -4.08 -21.87 5.01
CA ILE A 528 -3.47 -21.82 3.67
C ILE A 528 -2.64 -23.09 3.45
N LYS A 529 -2.89 -23.78 2.33
CA LYS A 529 -2.14 -24.97 1.91
C LYS A 529 -0.82 -24.52 1.26
N LYS A 530 0.31 -25.02 1.75
CA LYS A 530 1.63 -24.82 1.15
C LYS A 530 1.76 -25.64 -0.14
N GLU A 531 2.79 -25.36 -0.93
CA GLU A 531 3.11 -26.10 -2.18
C GLU A 531 3.27 -27.61 -1.93
N ASN A 532 3.88 -28.00 -0.81
CA ASN A 532 4.06 -29.41 -0.41
C ASN A 532 2.77 -30.08 0.13
N GLY A 533 1.64 -29.36 0.14
CA GLY A 533 0.35 -29.86 0.60
C GLY A 533 0.07 -29.69 2.11
N SER A 534 1.08 -29.34 2.89
CA SER A 534 0.95 -29.08 4.33
C SER A 534 0.17 -27.81 4.64
N ARG A 535 -0.24 -27.67 5.90
CA ARG A 535 -0.95 -26.51 6.45
C ARG A 535 -0.29 -26.09 7.76
N LEU A 536 -0.21 -24.78 8.01
CA LEU A 536 0.22 -24.26 9.31
C LEU A 536 -0.99 -24.05 10.21
N ILE A 537 -1.03 -24.77 11.33
CA ILE A 537 -2.05 -24.61 12.36
C ILE A 537 -1.55 -23.59 13.37
N ARG A 538 -2.34 -22.56 13.66
CA ARG A 538 -2.00 -21.46 14.58
C ARG A 538 -3.07 -21.26 15.63
N PHE A 539 -2.67 -21.26 16.90
CA PHE A 539 -3.46 -20.79 18.03
C PHE A 539 -2.84 -19.53 18.62
N THR A 540 -3.66 -18.54 18.96
CA THR A 540 -3.22 -17.23 19.45
C THR A 540 -4.29 -16.59 20.34
N GLY A 541 -3.89 -15.65 21.19
CA GLY A 541 -4.82 -14.78 21.92
C GLY A 541 -5.67 -15.48 22.97
N TRP A 542 -5.15 -16.55 23.59
CA TRP A 542 -5.81 -17.18 24.73
C TRP A 542 -5.76 -16.27 25.97
N PRO A 543 -6.77 -16.35 26.86
CA PRO A 543 -6.78 -15.59 28.12
C PRO A 543 -5.59 -15.90 29.03
N ALA A 544 -5.18 -14.93 29.85
CA ALA A 544 -4.00 -15.04 30.70
C ALA A 544 -4.14 -16.11 31.81
N GLU A 545 -5.38 -16.41 32.19
CA GLU A 545 -5.76 -17.46 33.14
C GLU A 545 -5.57 -18.88 32.59
N VAL A 546 -5.46 -19.05 31.26
CA VAL A 546 -5.24 -20.36 30.66
C VAL A 546 -3.77 -20.76 30.86
N LYS A 547 -3.55 -21.76 31.71
CA LYS A 547 -2.21 -22.27 32.05
C LYS A 547 -1.91 -23.63 31.44
N GLU A 548 -2.93 -24.49 31.39
CA GLU A 548 -2.86 -25.87 30.89
C GLU A 548 -3.91 -26.07 29.80
N VAL A 549 -3.50 -26.77 28.74
CA VAL A 549 -4.32 -26.98 27.55
C VAL A 549 -4.27 -28.42 27.07
N ASP A 550 -5.38 -28.83 26.45
CA ASP A 550 -5.47 -30.01 25.62
C ASP A 550 -5.44 -29.60 24.14
N LEU A 551 -4.79 -30.40 23.30
CA LEU A 551 -4.92 -30.28 21.85
C LEU A 551 -5.67 -31.49 21.31
N LEU A 552 -6.74 -31.22 20.57
CA LEU A 552 -7.58 -32.23 19.96
C LEU A 552 -7.60 -32.06 18.43
N ARG A 553 -7.70 -33.18 17.73
CA ARG A 553 -8.05 -33.24 16.31
C ARG A 553 -9.50 -33.69 16.19
N GLY A 554 -10.35 -32.89 15.56
CA GLY A 554 -11.76 -33.22 15.32
C GLY A 554 -12.05 -33.55 13.85
N TYR A 555 -12.67 -34.70 13.60
CA TYR A 555 -13.01 -35.24 12.28
C TYR A 555 -14.51 -35.08 12.01
N GLN A 556 -14.91 -34.27 11.05
CA GLN A 556 -16.32 -34.00 10.83
C GLN A 556 -16.97 -34.90 9.77
N GLY A 557 -16.17 -35.54 8.93
CA GLY A 557 -16.63 -36.35 7.79
C GLY A 557 -17.35 -37.67 8.12
N ASN A 558 -17.38 -38.13 9.38
CA ASN A 558 -17.92 -39.45 9.78
C ASN A 558 -18.99 -39.37 10.89
N SER A 559 -19.71 -38.24 11.01
CA SER A 559 -20.58 -37.95 12.15
C SER A 559 -21.85 -38.81 12.26
N HIS A 560 -22.36 -39.37 11.16
CA HIS A 560 -23.62 -40.15 11.18
C HIS A 560 -23.50 -41.51 11.87
N HIS A 561 -22.28 -42.01 12.11
CA HIS A 561 -22.05 -43.30 12.76
C HIS A 561 -21.87 -43.23 14.28
N GLY A 562 -22.08 -42.07 14.90
CA GLY A 562 -21.95 -41.92 16.37
C GLY A 562 -20.54 -42.26 16.90
N ARG A 563 -19.51 -42.19 16.04
CA ARG A 563 -18.12 -42.41 16.44
C ARG A 563 -17.62 -41.23 17.25
N ASP A 564 -16.70 -41.49 18.18
CA ASP A 564 -15.92 -40.42 18.79
C ASP A 564 -15.01 -39.82 17.71
N ASN A 565 -15.46 -38.68 17.21
CA ASN A 565 -14.86 -37.98 16.10
C ASN A 565 -13.73 -37.04 16.57
N LYS A 566 -13.16 -37.30 17.75
CA LYS A 566 -12.06 -36.52 18.30
C LYS A 566 -10.92 -37.43 18.72
N THR A 567 -9.70 -37.02 18.39
CA THR A 567 -8.47 -37.62 18.93
C THR A 567 -7.77 -36.58 19.79
N VAL A 568 -7.56 -36.90 21.07
CA VAL A 568 -6.69 -36.10 21.93
C VAL A 568 -5.24 -36.36 21.54
N ILE A 569 -4.53 -35.32 21.13
CA ILE A 569 -3.11 -35.39 20.75
C ILE A 569 -2.25 -35.31 22.01
N PHE A 570 -2.57 -34.35 22.88
CA PHE A 570 -2.02 -34.23 24.22
C PHE A 570 -3.06 -33.61 25.15
N ALA A 571 -2.92 -33.85 26.45
CA ALA A 571 -3.78 -33.31 27.50
C ALA A 571 -2.94 -32.70 28.63
N GLN A 572 -3.55 -31.78 29.40
CA GLN A 572 -2.98 -31.17 30.60
C GLN A 572 -1.54 -30.66 30.39
N THR A 573 -1.27 -30.09 29.22
CA THR A 573 0.07 -29.63 28.88
C THR A 573 0.21 -28.15 29.22
N PRO A 574 1.22 -27.76 30.02
CA PRO A 574 1.46 -26.35 30.30
C PRO A 574 1.74 -25.55 29.03
N ILE A 575 1.07 -24.41 28.86
CA ILE A 575 1.32 -23.54 27.70
C ILE A 575 2.78 -23.10 27.65
N ALA A 576 3.41 -22.85 28.81
CA ALA A 576 4.81 -22.47 28.89
C ALA A 576 5.74 -23.48 28.19
N ASP A 577 5.45 -24.77 28.26
CA ASP A 577 6.25 -25.83 27.64
C ASP A 577 6.11 -25.82 26.12
N LEU A 578 4.88 -25.62 25.62
CA LEU A 578 4.60 -25.49 24.19
C LEU A 578 5.31 -24.28 23.58
N LEU A 579 5.43 -23.19 24.34
CA LEU A 579 6.13 -21.98 23.92
C LEU A 579 7.66 -22.12 24.02
N ALA A 580 8.16 -22.86 25.01
CA ALA A 580 9.58 -23.13 25.18
C ALA A 580 10.15 -24.00 24.06
N TYR A 581 9.34 -24.94 23.52
CA TYR A 581 9.75 -25.81 22.41
C TYR A 581 10.23 -25.02 21.18
N LYS A 582 9.59 -23.89 20.87
CA LYS A 582 9.99 -22.99 19.76
C LYS A 582 11.37 -22.35 19.92
N LYS A 583 11.88 -22.18 21.15
CA LYS A 583 13.18 -21.51 21.38
C LYS A 583 14.38 -22.39 21.01
N LYS A 584 14.23 -23.72 20.93
CA LYS A 584 15.34 -24.62 20.59
C LYS A 584 15.67 -24.68 19.09
N ASP A 585 14.73 -24.32 18.22
CA ASP A 585 14.87 -24.44 16.76
C ASP A 585 15.24 -23.13 16.05
N GLN A 586 15.60 -22.07 16.78
CA GLN A 586 16.19 -20.85 16.19
C GLN A 586 17.69 -20.83 16.49
N PRO A 587 18.58 -20.89 15.48
CA PRO A 587 19.99 -20.62 15.71
C PRO A 587 20.14 -19.16 16.13
N SER A 588 20.85 -18.96 17.25
CA SER A 588 21.24 -17.69 17.85
C SER A 588 21.88 -16.72 16.87
#